data_AF-A0A0F2TAZ2-F1
#
_entry.id   AF-A0A0F2TAZ2-F1
#
_cell.length_a   1.000
_cell.length_b   1.000
_cell.length_c   1.000
_cell.angle_alpha   90.00
_cell.angle_beta   90.00
_cell.angle_gamma   90.00
#
_symmetry.space_group_name_H-M   'P 1'
#
loop_
_entity.id
_entity.type
_entity.pdbx_description
1 polymer ?
#
loop_
_entity_poly.entity_id
_entity_poly.type
_entity_poly.pdbx_seq_one_letter_code
_entity_poly.pdbx_strand_id
1 'polypeptide(L)' 'MNFIVIVRNSEECEMALEMRESCERCAVSLTADGPASICSFECTFCPDCTAAMASACPNCGGELVVRPRRKVA' A
#
# COMPACT_ATOMS: atom_id res chain seq x y z
N MET A 1 35.16 21.95 -17.86
CA MET A 1 35.24 20.67 -17.13
C MET A 1 34.56 20.86 -15.78
N ASN A 2 33.58 20.03 -15.50
CA ASN A 2 33.06 19.68 -14.18
C ASN A 2 32.07 20.64 -13.48
N PHE A 3 30.93 20.01 -13.15
CA PHE A 3 29.97 20.35 -12.09
C PHE A 3 28.73 21.21 -12.39
N ILE A 4 28.13 21.09 -13.59
CA ILE A 4 26.68 21.39 -13.80
C ILE A 4 25.89 20.08 -13.88
N VAL A 5 26.08 19.21 -12.88
CA VAL A 5 25.04 18.24 -12.53
C VAL A 5 24.69 18.53 -11.08
N ILE A 6 24.10 19.71 -10.88
CA ILE A 6 23.35 20.02 -9.66
C ILE A 6 22.31 18.91 -9.59
N VAL A 7 22.54 18.00 -8.65
CA VAL A 7 21.69 16.85 -8.31
C VAL A 7 20.24 17.31 -8.37
N ARG A 8 19.50 16.79 -9.36
CA ARG A 8 18.04 16.96 -9.46
C ARG A 8 17.41 16.45 -8.16
N ASN A 9 16.57 17.29 -7.55
CA ASN A 9 15.57 16.99 -6.52
C ASN A 9 16.07 16.37 -5.20
N SER A 10 16.34 17.26 -4.23
CA SER A 10 16.46 16.95 -2.81
C SER A 10 15.15 17.26 -2.03
N GLU A 11 13.98 17.22 -2.68
CA GLU A 11 12.73 17.76 -2.10
C GLU A 11 11.54 16.79 -2.00
N GLU A 12 11.63 15.52 -2.41
CA GLU A 12 10.48 14.60 -2.40
C GLU A 12 10.71 13.38 -1.49
N CYS A 13 10.76 13.61 -0.17
CA CYS A 13 10.52 12.57 0.84
C CYS A 13 9.04 12.53 1.26
N GLU A 14 8.12 12.90 0.38
CA GLU A 14 6.68 12.73 0.60
C GLU A 14 6.24 11.37 0.05
N MET A 15 6.77 10.29 0.61
CA MET A 15 6.26 8.94 0.34
C MET A 15 5.28 8.55 1.42
N ALA A 16 4.10 9.17 1.38
CA ALA A 16 2.97 8.74 2.18
C ALA A 16 2.28 7.57 1.46
N LEU A 17 2.12 6.46 2.17
CA LEU A 17 1.41 5.27 1.67
C LEU A 17 0.01 5.68 1.20
N GLU A 18 -0.29 5.42 -0.07
CA GLU A 18 -1.60 5.72 -0.67
C GLU A 18 -2.65 4.77 -0.10
N MET A 19 -3.57 5.34 0.68
CA MET A 19 -4.56 4.59 1.46
C MET A 19 -5.72 4.09 0.59
N ARG A 20 -5.47 3.14 -0.32
CA ARG A 20 -6.44 2.63 -1.32
C ARG A 20 -7.81 2.30 -0.71
N GLU A 21 -8.88 2.81 -1.31
CA GLU A 21 -10.26 2.71 -0.77
C GLU A 21 -11.05 1.54 -1.35
N SER A 22 -10.40 0.63 -2.08
CA SER A 22 -11.06 -0.52 -2.70
C SER A 22 -10.16 -1.75 -2.72
N CYS A 23 -10.77 -2.92 -2.56
CA CYS A 23 -10.09 -4.20 -2.70
C CYS A 23 -9.79 -4.48 -4.18
N GLU A 24 -8.55 -4.79 -4.52
CA GLU A 24 -8.15 -5.07 -5.90
C GLU A 24 -8.75 -6.36 -6.48
N ARG A 25 -9.26 -7.27 -5.64
CA ARG A 25 -9.85 -8.54 -6.08
C ARG A 25 -11.36 -8.47 -6.29
N CYS A 26 -12.09 -7.93 -5.31
CA CYS A 26 -13.55 -7.94 -5.32
C CYS A 26 -14.17 -6.54 -5.42
N ALA A 27 -13.35 -5.49 -5.52
CA ALA A 27 -13.77 -4.09 -5.60
C ALA A 27 -14.64 -3.59 -4.44
N VAL A 28 -14.72 -4.33 -3.32
CA VAL A 28 -15.42 -3.86 -2.12
C VAL A 28 -14.76 -2.60 -1.59
N SER A 29 -15.57 -1.66 -1.11
CA SER A 29 -15.10 -0.43 -0.48
C SER A 29 -14.34 -0.73 0.81
N LEU A 30 -13.15 -0.17 0.96
CA LEU A 30 -12.30 -0.25 2.13
C LEU A 30 -12.18 1.15 2.73
N THR A 31 -12.53 1.30 4.00
CA THR A 31 -12.37 2.57 4.69
C THR A 31 -10.91 2.79 5.08
N ALA A 32 -10.46 4.05 5.17
CA ALA A 32 -9.08 4.37 5.50
C ALA A 32 -8.63 3.79 6.86
N ASP A 33 -9.54 3.72 7.82
CA ASP A 33 -9.31 3.18 9.17
C ASP A 33 -9.87 1.76 9.35
N GLY A 34 -10.38 1.16 8.28
CA GLY A 34 -11.01 -0.15 8.26
C GLY A 34 -10.03 -1.32 8.28
N PRO A 35 -10.55 -2.55 8.44
CA PRO A 35 -9.75 -3.75 8.30
C PRO A 35 -9.44 -3.98 6.81
N ALA A 36 -8.16 -3.85 6.46
CA ALA A 36 -7.62 -4.15 5.14
C ALA A 36 -6.21 -4.72 5.29
N SER A 37 -5.78 -5.47 4.29
CA SER A 37 -4.42 -6.02 4.22
C SER A 37 -3.67 -5.40 3.05
N ILE A 38 -2.36 -5.23 3.20
CA ILE A 38 -1.49 -4.62 2.21
C ILE A 38 -0.20 -5.42 2.05
N CYS A 39 0.38 -5.45 0.84
CA CYS A 39 1.72 -6.00 0.59
C CYS A 39 2.78 -4.90 0.46
N SER A 40 4.05 -5.27 0.32
CA SER A 40 5.17 -4.31 0.12
C SER A 40 5.10 -3.49 -1.17
N PHE A 41 4.26 -3.90 -2.13
CA PHE A 41 3.97 -3.17 -3.36
C PHE A 41 2.64 -2.41 -3.28
N GLU A 42 2.10 -2.24 -2.07
CA GLU A 42 0.90 -1.47 -1.78
C GLU A 42 -0.40 -2.05 -2.39
N CYS A 43 -0.39 -3.32 -2.82
CA CYS A 43 -1.62 -3.99 -3.22
C CYS A 43 -2.54 -4.15 -2.02
N THR A 44 -3.80 -3.70 -2.13
CA THR A 44 -4.74 -3.67 -1.00
C THR A 44 -5.91 -4.63 -1.18
N PHE A 45 -6.19 -5.44 -0.15
CA PHE A 45 -7.27 -6.44 -0.16
C PHE A 45 -8.10 -6.41 1.12
N CYS A 46 -9.37 -6.83 1.01
CA CYS A 46 -10.22 -7.03 2.17
C CYS A 46 -9.77 -8.27 3.00
N PRO A 47 -10.18 -8.37 4.28
CA PRO A 47 -9.84 -9.51 5.13
C PRO A 47 -10.30 -10.85 4.55
N ASP A 48 -11.48 -10.87 3.94
CA ASP A 48 -12.04 -12.10 3.33
C ASP A 48 -11.20 -12.59 2.15
N CYS A 49 -10.77 -11.67 1.27
CA CYS A 49 -9.89 -12.01 0.15
C CYS A 49 -8.51 -12.44 0.65
N THR A 50 -7.98 -11.76 1.67
CA THR A 50 -6.70 -12.13 2.30
C THR A 50 -6.75 -13.55 2.85
N ALA A 51 -7.83 -13.89 3.57
CA ALA A 51 -8.04 -15.23 4.12
C ALA A 51 -8.18 -16.29 3.02
N ALA A 52 -8.96 -16.01 1.97
CA ALA A 52 -9.12 -16.91 0.83
C ALA A 52 -7.81 -17.17 0.07
N MET A 53 -6.84 -16.25 0.19
CA MET A 53 -5.54 -16.31 -0.48
C MET A 53 -4.41 -16.70 0.49
N ALA A 54 -4.76 -17.19 1.69
CA ALA A 54 -3.80 -17.61 2.71
C ALA A 54 -2.73 -16.55 3.03
N SER A 55 -3.14 -15.27 3.08
CA SER A 55 -2.26 -14.12 3.30
C SER A 55 -1.14 -13.95 2.26
N ALA A 56 -1.32 -14.49 1.05
CA ALA A 56 -0.42 -14.29 -0.07
C ALA A 56 -1.06 -13.36 -1.12
N CYS A 57 -0.29 -12.36 -1.57
CA CYS A 57 -0.72 -11.44 -2.61
C CYS A 57 -0.73 -12.16 -3.98
N PRO A 58 -1.79 -12.05 -4.79
CA PRO A 58 -1.88 -12.76 -6.06
C PRO A 58 -1.16 -11.98 -7.18
N ASN A 59 -0.92 -10.68 -6.96
CA ASN A 59 -0.31 -9.77 -7.93
C ASN A 59 1.21 -9.77 -7.82
N CYS A 60 1.76 -9.84 -6.59
CA CYS A 60 3.21 -9.80 -6.36
C CYS A 60 3.78 -11.08 -5.73
N GLY A 61 2.96 -12.00 -5.24
CA GLY A 61 3.41 -13.22 -4.55
C GLY A 61 3.98 -13.00 -3.14
N GLY A 62 3.98 -11.76 -2.64
CA GLY A 62 4.44 -11.42 -1.29
C GLY A 62 3.40 -11.65 -0.20
N GLU A 63 3.81 -11.44 1.06
CA GLU A 63 2.92 -11.52 2.22
C GLU A 63 1.94 -10.34 2.26
N LEU A 64 0.70 -10.63 2.63
CA LEU A 64 -0.32 -9.65 2.98
C LEU A 64 -0.36 -9.47 4.48
N VAL A 65 0.01 -8.29 4.95
CA VAL A 65 -0.03 -7.90 6.36
C VAL A 65 -1.16 -6.91 6.61
N VAL A 66 -1.61 -6.78 7.86
CA VAL A 66 -2.64 -5.80 8.22
C VAL A 66 -2.16 -4.39 7.88
N ARG A 67 -2.97 -3.65 7.12
CA ARG A 67 -2.72 -2.26 6.75
C ARG A 67 -2.66 -1.39 8.01
N PRO A 68 -1.59 -0.60 8.20
CA PRO A 68 -1.51 0.37 9.29
C PRO A 68 -2.66 1.37 9.23
N ARG A 69 -3.29 1.67 10.37
CA ARG A 69 -4.37 2.68 10.48
C ARG A 69 -3.77 4.06 10.71
N ARG A 70 -4.43 5.11 10.19
CA ARG A 70 -4.03 6.48 10.52
C ARG A 70 -4.32 6.73 11.99
N LYS A 71 -3.36 7.29 12.72
CA LYS A 71 -3.66 7.87 14.03
C LYS A 71 -4.38 9.19 13.78
N VAL A 72 -5.62 9.29 14.20
CA VAL A 72 -6.31 10.58 14.33
C VAL A 72 -5.85 11.15 15.69
N ALA A 73 -5.10 12.25 15.65
CA ALA A 73 -4.69 12.99 16.85
C ALA A 73 -5.79 13.97 17.26
#